data_AF-A0A530GMH1-F1
#
_entry.id   AF-A0A530GMH1-F1
#
_cell.length_a   1.000
_cell.length_b   1.000
_cell.length_c   1.000
_cell.angle_alpha   90.00
_cell.angle_beta   90.00
_cell.angle_gamma   90.00
#
_symmetry.space_group_name_H-M   'P 1'
#
loop_
_entity.id
_entity.type
_entity.pdbx_description
1 polymer ?
#
loop_
_entity_poly.entity_id
_entity_poly.type
_entity_poly.pdbx_seq_one_letter_code
_entity_poly.pdbx_strand_id
1 'polypeptide(L)'
;MHGLTPILSTVTASFLASFVEVVEAFTIVLAVGVTRSWRPALSGAALALALLAALVLIFGPLLALVPIDVLQLTVGVLLILFGMRWLRKAILRSVGVIALHDEEQAFSKETEVLRRQAGDRRADYLAAVASFKAVLLEGVEVVFIV
;
A
#
# COMPACT_ATOMS: atom_id res chain seq x y z
N MET A 1 33.38 -15.75 -8.26
CA MET A 1 32.16 -15.16 -8.84
C MET A 1 30.85 -15.61 -8.17
N HIS A 2 30.86 -16.54 -7.20
CA HIS A 2 29.64 -17.05 -6.53
C HIS A 2 29.03 -16.12 -5.46
N GLY A 3 29.72 -15.05 -5.04
CA GLY A 3 29.20 -14.11 -4.03
C GLY A 3 28.39 -12.93 -4.60
N LEU A 4 28.52 -12.61 -5.88
CA LEU A 4 27.89 -11.43 -6.49
C LEU A 4 26.45 -11.70 -6.94
N THR A 5 26.15 -12.91 -7.39
CA THR A 5 24.81 -13.31 -7.83
C THR A 5 23.73 -13.15 -6.76
N PRO A 6 23.87 -13.67 -5.53
CA PRO A 6 22.83 -13.51 -4.51
C PRO A 6 22.63 -12.06 -4.06
N ILE A 7 23.72 -11.28 -3.99
CA ILE A 7 23.66 -9.86 -3.64
C ILE A 7 22.91 -9.09 -4.73
N LEU A 8 23.27 -9.30 -6.00
CA LEU A 8 22.62 -8.65 -7.13
C LEU A 8 21.13 -8.99 -7.21
N SER A 9 20.78 -10.27 -7.02
CA SER A 9 19.38 -10.71 -6.99
C SER A 9 18.59 -10.06 -5.87
N THR A 10 19.14 -10.00 -4.65
CA THR A 10 18.46 -9.39 -3.49
C THR A 10 18.29 -7.90 -3.68
N VAL A 11 19.36 -7.19 -4.08
CA VAL A 11 19.30 -5.74 -4.34
C VAL A 11 18.30 -5.41 -5.44
N THR A 12 18.31 -6.18 -6.54
CA THR A 12 17.38 -5.94 -7.65
C THR A 12 15.94 -6.21 -7.24
N ALA A 13 15.67 -7.32 -6.52
CA ALA A 13 14.33 -7.66 -6.06
C ALA A 13 13.79 -6.63 -5.07
N SER A 14 14.57 -6.27 -4.04
CA SER A 14 14.17 -5.26 -3.05
C SER A 14 14.03 -3.87 -3.67
N PHE A 15 14.90 -3.48 -4.62
CA PHE A 15 14.77 -2.21 -5.34
C PHE A 15 13.49 -2.16 -6.17
N LEU A 16 13.23 -3.17 -7.01
CA LEU A 16 12.02 -3.19 -7.85
C LEU A 16 10.74 -3.25 -7.02
N ALA A 17 10.72 -4.03 -5.95
CA ALA A 17 9.58 -4.10 -5.05
C ALA A 17 9.36 -2.75 -4.33
N SER A 18 10.39 -2.18 -3.70
CA SER A 18 10.27 -0.86 -3.05
C SER A 18 9.90 0.28 -4.00
N PHE A 19 10.27 0.17 -5.28
CA PHE A 19 9.89 1.17 -6.28
C PHE A 19 8.37 1.20 -6.52
N VAL A 20 7.71 0.05 -6.51
CA VAL A 20 6.24 -0.04 -6.62
C VAL A 20 5.59 0.70 -5.46
N GLU A 21 6.02 0.41 -4.23
CA GLU A 21 5.50 1.04 -3.01
C GLU A 21 5.64 2.57 -3.03
N VAL A 22 6.80 3.07 -3.48
CA VAL A 22 7.04 4.52 -3.60
C VAL A 22 6.10 5.15 -4.63
N VAL A 23 5.86 4.47 -5.76
CA VAL A 23 4.94 4.95 -6.80
C VAL A 23 3.50 4.98 -6.30
N GLU A 24 3.07 3.98 -5.53
CA GLU A 24 1.73 3.94 -4.95
C GLU A 24 1.53 5.06 -3.92
N ALA A 25 2.45 5.21 -2.97
CA ALA A 25 2.42 6.28 -1.99
C ALA A 25 2.41 7.67 -2.67
N PHE A 26 3.29 7.87 -3.66
CA PHE A 26 3.38 9.12 -4.40
C PHE A 26 2.08 9.43 -5.15
N THR A 27 1.49 8.43 -5.81
CA THR A 27 0.25 8.59 -6.58
C THR A 27 -0.91 8.98 -5.68
N ILE A 28 -1.02 8.40 -4.48
CA ILE A 28 -2.05 8.78 -3.51
C ILE A 28 -1.82 10.20 -2.99
N VAL A 29 -0.59 10.56 -2.64
CA VAL A 29 -0.27 11.94 -2.21
C VAL A 29 -0.57 12.95 -3.31
N LEU A 30 -0.26 12.62 -4.56
CA LEU A 30 -0.59 13.45 -5.73
C LEU A 30 -2.10 13.59 -5.90
N ALA A 31 -2.85 12.49 -5.82
CA ALA A 31 -4.29 12.49 -5.92
C ALA A 31 -4.92 13.39 -4.85
N VAL A 32 -4.47 13.29 -3.59
CA VAL A 32 -4.95 14.13 -2.49
C VAL A 32 -4.54 15.61 -2.68
N GLY A 33 -3.29 15.86 -3.11
CA GLY A 33 -2.78 17.21 -3.35
C GLY A 33 -3.51 17.95 -4.47
N VAL A 34 -3.86 17.25 -5.55
CA VAL A 34 -4.59 17.79 -6.71
C VAL A 34 -6.08 17.95 -6.44
N THR A 35 -6.71 17.00 -5.73
CA THR A 35 -8.17 17.02 -5.49
C THR A 35 -8.61 17.88 -4.31
N ARG A 36 -7.71 18.14 -3.34
CA ARG A 36 -8.04 18.93 -2.15
C ARG A 36 -7.07 20.07 -1.89
N SER A 37 -5.86 19.76 -1.40
CA SER A 37 -4.90 20.78 -1.01
C SER A 37 -3.49 20.17 -0.80
N TRP A 38 -2.47 20.83 -1.36
CA TRP A 38 -1.08 20.38 -1.28
C TRP A 38 -0.47 20.51 0.12
N ARG A 39 -0.87 21.54 0.88
CA ARG A 39 -0.32 21.80 2.21
C ARG A 39 -0.61 20.66 3.21
N PRO A 40 -1.87 20.22 3.39
CA PRO A 40 -2.19 19.09 4.25
C PRO A 40 -1.67 17.75 3.72
N ALA A 41 -1.66 17.55 2.40
CA ALA A 41 -1.12 16.33 1.79
C ALA A 41 0.37 16.14 2.11
N LEU A 42 1.18 17.18 1.90
CA LEU A 42 2.62 17.15 2.19
C LEU A 42 2.92 17.09 3.68
N SER A 43 2.14 17.78 4.53
CA SER A 43 2.34 17.68 5.98
C SER A 43 1.99 16.30 6.52
N GLY A 44 0.92 15.67 6.01
CA GLY A 44 0.56 14.29 6.31
C GLY A 44 1.66 13.31 5.91
N ALA A 45 2.17 13.42 4.68
CA ALA A 45 3.29 12.60 4.19
C ALA A 45 4.56 12.77 5.03
N ALA A 46 4.93 14.02 5.36
CA ALA A 46 6.12 14.30 6.17
C ALA A 46 6.01 13.73 7.60
N LEU A 47 4.84 13.85 8.22
CA LEU A 47 4.58 13.26 9.54
C LEU A 47 4.64 11.72 9.51
N ALA A 48 4.14 11.11 8.43
CA ALA A 48 4.22 9.66 8.25
C ALA A 48 5.67 9.19 8.10
N LEU A 49 6.48 9.88 7.29
CA LEU A 49 7.91 9.58 7.15
C LEU A 49 8.67 9.73 8.47
N ALA A 50 8.37 10.78 9.25
CA ALA A 50 8.98 10.97 10.56
C ALA A 50 8.62 9.83 11.54
N LEU A 51 7.35 9.43 11.58
CA LEU A 51 6.90 8.30 12.39
C LEU A 51 7.55 6.99 11.92
N LEU A 52 7.57 6.73 10.61
CA LEU A 52 8.18 5.54 10.04
C LEU A 52 9.67 5.45 10.40
N ALA A 53 10.41 6.56 10.25
CA ALA A 53 11.81 6.62 10.66
C ALA A 53 11.99 6.30 12.16
N ALA A 54 11.13 6.85 13.02
CA ALA A 54 11.16 6.54 14.45
C ALA A 54 10.86 5.06 14.72
N LEU A 55 9.87 4.47 14.04
CA LEU A 55 9.54 3.05 14.16
C LEU A 55 10.71 2.16 13.72
N VAL A 56 11.35 2.46 12.59
CA VAL A 56 12.50 1.69 12.09
C VAL A 56 13.69 1.79 13.04
N LEU A 57 13.99 2.97 13.59
CA LEU A 57 15.10 3.15 14.53
C LEU A 57 14.87 2.39 15.84
N ILE A 58 13.62 2.33 16.33
CA ILE A 58 13.27 1.67 17.60
C ILE A 58 13.11 0.16 17.41
N PHE A 59 12.38 -0.27 16.38
CA PHE A 59 11.94 -1.65 16.18
C PHE A 59 12.75 -2.41 15.12
N GLY A 60 13.52 -1.74 14.27
CA GLY A 60 14.36 -2.38 13.25
C GLY A 60 15.27 -3.48 13.80
N PRO A 61 15.98 -3.29 14.94
CA PRO A 61 16.79 -4.34 15.53
C PRO A 61 16.00 -5.57 15.98
N LEU A 62 14.71 -5.41 16.32
CA LEU A 62 13.85 -6.50 16.75
C LEU A 62 13.39 -7.39 15.58
N LEU A 63 13.39 -6.87 14.35
CA LEU A 63 13.03 -7.66 13.16
C LEU A 63 14.01 -8.81 12.92
N ALA A 64 15.28 -8.66 13.30
CA ALA A 64 16.28 -9.72 13.21
C ALA A 64 16.00 -10.93 14.13
N LEU A 65 15.11 -10.77 15.11
CA LEU A 65 14.68 -11.84 16.01
C LEU A 65 13.49 -12.64 15.47
N VAL A 66 12.89 -12.19 14.36
CA VAL A 66 11.71 -12.84 13.78
C VAL A 66 12.14 -14.13 13.06
N PRO A 67 11.56 -15.29 13.41
CA PRO A 67 11.85 -16.55 12.72
C PRO A 67 11.27 -16.52 11.29
N ILE A 68 12.14 -16.26 10.31
CA ILE A 68 11.73 -16.04 8.91
C ILE A 68 11.03 -17.26 8.31
N ASP A 69 11.41 -18.47 8.70
CA ASP A 69 10.80 -19.71 8.19
C ASP A 69 9.31 -19.82 8.59
N VAL A 70 9.00 -19.44 9.83
CA VAL A 70 7.61 -19.43 10.34
C VAL A 70 6.80 -18.34 9.64
N LEU A 71 7.40 -17.17 9.42
CA LEU A 71 6.77 -16.08 8.70
C LEU A 71 6.47 -16.48 7.25
N GLN A 72 7.44 -17.06 6.53
CA GLN A 72 7.26 -17.53 5.15
C GLN A 72 6.20 -18.62 5.04
N LEU A 73 6.17 -19.58 5.97
CA LEU A 73 5.14 -20.61 5.98
C LEU A 73 3.76 -19.99 6.21
N THR A 74 3.64 -19.09 7.19
CA THR A 74 2.38 -18.43 7.54
C THR A 74 1.87 -17.58 6.38
N VAL A 75 2.72 -16.71 5.83
CA VAL A 75 2.40 -15.86 4.68
C VAL A 75 2.07 -16.73 3.46
N GLY A 76 2.84 -17.78 3.19
CA GLY A 76 2.57 -18.72 2.10
C GLY A 76 1.19 -19.38 2.21
N VAL A 77 0.82 -19.86 3.40
CA VAL A 77 -0.52 -20.42 3.66
C VAL A 77 -1.60 -19.35 3.45
N LEU A 78 -1.42 -18.15 3.98
CA LEU A 78 -2.36 -17.04 3.78
C LEU A 78 -2.53 -16.69 2.30
N LEU A 79 -1.43 -16.59 1.55
CA LEU A 79 -1.44 -16.30 0.11
C LEU A 79 -2.20 -17.39 -0.67
N ILE A 80 -2.04 -18.67 -0.32
CA ILE A 80 -2.83 -19.75 -0.93
C ILE A 80 -4.32 -19.58 -0.61
N LEU A 81 -4.67 -19.35 0.66
CA LEU A 81 -6.07 -19.22 1.08
C LEU A 81 -6.77 -18.01 0.43
N PHE A 82 -6.13 -16.85 0.43
CA PHE A 82 -6.65 -15.64 -0.20
C PHE A 82 -6.64 -15.76 -1.72
N GLY A 83 -5.55 -16.27 -2.30
CA GLY A 83 -5.38 -16.50 -3.72
C GLY A 83 -6.43 -17.44 -4.30
N MET A 84 -6.78 -18.52 -3.59
CA MET A 84 -7.83 -19.45 -4.00
C MET A 84 -9.22 -18.78 -4.08
N ARG A 85 -9.54 -17.87 -3.16
CA ARG A 85 -10.81 -17.11 -3.20
C ARG A 85 -10.84 -16.16 -4.39
N TRP A 86 -9.72 -15.52 -4.70
CA TRP A 86 -9.57 -14.65 -5.87
C TRP A 86 -9.65 -15.44 -7.17
N LEU A 87 -8.90 -16.54 -7.29
CA LEU A 87 -8.91 -17.43 -8.43
C LEU A 87 -10.31 -17.97 -8.72
N ARG A 88 -11.02 -18.42 -7.68
CA ARG A 88 -12.42 -18.86 -7.81
C ARG A 88 -13.30 -17.75 -8.39
N LYS A 89 -13.21 -16.52 -7.86
CA LYS A 89 -13.98 -15.39 -8.38
C LYS A 89 -13.60 -15.05 -9.83
N ALA A 90 -12.32 -15.10 -10.18
CA ALA A 90 -11.83 -14.84 -11.52
C ALA A 90 -12.39 -15.86 -12.53
N ILE A 91 -12.34 -17.16 -12.20
CA ILE A 91 -12.90 -18.24 -13.03
C ILE A 91 -14.43 -18.07 -13.18
N LEU A 92 -15.14 -17.79 -12.09
CA LEU A 92 -16.60 -17.62 -12.17
C LEU A 92 -17.00 -16.39 -13.00
N ARG A 93 -16.18 -15.34 -13.02
CA ARG A 93 -16.39 -14.19 -13.90
C ARG A 93 -16.05 -14.48 -15.35
N SER A 94 -14.97 -15.22 -15.62
CA SER A 94 -14.57 -15.55 -17.00
C SER A 94 -15.56 -16.48 -17.70
N VAL A 95 -16.25 -17.35 -16.94
CA VAL A 95 -17.29 -18.26 -17.46
C VAL A 95 -18.70 -17.63 -17.39
N GLY A 96 -18.82 -16.36 -16.96
CA GLY A 96 -20.09 -15.62 -16.97
C GLY A 96 -21.08 -15.98 -15.88
N VAL A 97 -20.69 -16.77 -14.86
CA VAL A 97 -21.54 -17.12 -13.71
C VAL A 97 -21.68 -15.93 -12.75
N ILE A 98 -20.61 -15.16 -12.59
CA ILE A 98 -20.60 -13.91 -11.83
C ILE A 98 -20.44 -12.78 -12.85
N ALA A 99 -21.29 -11.74 -12.75
CA ALA A 99 -21.17 -10.56 -13.59
C ALA A 99 -19.79 -9.90 -13.43
N LEU A 100 -19.25 -9.39 -14.54
CA LEU A 100 -18.06 -8.55 -14.51
C LEU A 100 -18.33 -7.30 -13.67
N HIS A 101 -17.31 -6.83 -12.96
CA HIS A 101 -17.45 -5.62 -12.17
C HIS A 101 -17.48 -4.43 -13.11
N ASP A 102 -18.55 -3.65 -13.07
CA ASP A 102 -18.68 -2.40 -13.80
C ASP A 102 -18.05 -1.28 -12.94
N GLU A 103 -16.80 -0.97 -13.24
CA GLU A 103 -16.02 0.07 -12.55
C GLU A 103 -16.67 1.45 -12.70
N GLU A 104 -17.40 1.72 -13.79
CA GLU A 104 -17.99 3.04 -14.06
C GLU A 104 -19.24 3.27 -13.21
N GLN A 105 -20.07 2.24 -13.03
CA GLN A 105 -21.18 2.28 -12.07
C GLN A 105 -20.70 2.36 -10.62
N ALA A 106 -19.65 1.62 -10.26
CA ALA A 106 -19.08 1.70 -8.91
C ALA A 106 -18.52 3.10 -8.65
N PHE A 107 -17.76 3.65 -9.59
CA PHE A 107 -17.14 4.97 -9.49
C PHE A 107 -18.18 6.10 -9.39
N SER A 108 -19.19 6.10 -10.24
CA SER A 108 -20.26 7.12 -10.19
C SER A 108 -21.00 7.13 -8.85
N LYS A 109 -21.28 5.94 -8.29
CA LYS A 109 -21.91 5.79 -6.98
C LYS A 109 -21.03 6.30 -5.85
N GLU A 110 -19.75 5.92 -5.82
CA GLU A 110 -18.80 6.36 -4.78
C GLU A 110 -18.55 7.87 -4.85
N THR A 111 -18.41 8.42 -6.07
CA THR A 111 -18.19 9.86 -6.28
C THR A 111 -19.40 10.71 -5.89
N GLU A 112 -20.63 10.23 -6.09
CA GLU A 112 -21.83 10.91 -5.56
C GLU A 112 -21.83 10.97 -4.04
N VAL A 113 -21.46 9.87 -3.36
CA VAL A 113 -21.36 9.82 -1.89
C VAL A 113 -20.31 10.81 -1.40
N LEU A 114 -19.13 10.84 -2.02
CA LEU A 114 -18.06 11.77 -1.67
C LEU A 114 -18.43 13.23 -1.96
N ARG A 115 -19.13 13.52 -3.07
CA ARG A 115 -19.63 14.87 -3.38
C ARG A 115 -20.59 15.38 -2.31
N ARG A 116 -21.47 14.52 -1.80
CA ARG A 116 -22.39 14.88 -0.70
C ARG A 116 -21.65 15.21 0.60
N GLN A 117 -20.43 14.72 0.78
CA GLN A 117 -19.58 14.96 1.95
C GLN A 117 -18.54 16.10 1.74
N ALA A 118 -18.47 16.68 0.53
CA ALA A 118 -17.38 17.59 0.12
C ALA A 118 -17.37 18.96 0.84
N GLY A 119 -18.48 19.36 1.47
CA GLY A 119 -18.63 20.63 2.19
C GLY A 119 -18.12 20.64 3.63
N ASP A 120 -17.59 19.52 4.13
CA ASP A 120 -17.18 19.43 5.53
C ASP A 120 -15.85 20.15 5.80
N ARG A 121 -15.83 20.95 6.87
CA ARG A 121 -14.69 21.76 7.32
C ARG A 121 -13.48 20.90 7.72
N ARG A 122 -13.69 19.59 7.83
CA ARG A 122 -12.69 18.54 8.12
C ARG A 122 -11.88 18.10 6.90
N ALA A 123 -12.17 18.60 5.70
CA ALA A 123 -11.58 18.03 4.50
C ALA A 123 -10.06 18.22 4.38
N ASP A 124 -9.50 19.30 4.91
CA ASP A 124 -8.03 19.45 4.98
C ASP A 124 -7.41 18.45 5.98
N TYR A 125 -8.10 18.19 7.09
CA TYR A 125 -7.69 17.14 8.03
C TYR A 125 -7.79 15.75 7.40
N LEU A 126 -8.86 15.47 6.65
CA LEU A 126 -9.02 14.21 5.93
C LEU A 126 -7.95 14.04 4.85
N ALA A 127 -7.59 15.10 4.13
CA ALA A 127 -6.48 15.09 3.18
C ALA A 127 -5.15 14.74 3.87
N ALA A 128 -4.83 15.41 4.98
CA ALA A 128 -3.63 15.09 5.75
C ALA A 128 -3.63 13.65 6.27
N VAL A 129 -4.74 13.17 6.81
CA VAL A 129 -4.86 11.79 7.32
C VAL A 129 -4.77 10.76 6.19
N ALA A 130 -5.35 11.04 5.03
CA ALA A 130 -5.28 10.15 3.87
C ALA A 130 -3.82 10.01 3.38
N SER A 131 -3.13 11.13 3.16
CA SER A 131 -1.72 11.12 2.76
C SER A 131 -0.82 10.52 3.84
N PHE A 132 -1.09 10.79 5.13
CA PHE A 132 -0.36 10.18 6.23
C PHE A 132 -0.51 8.65 6.24
N LYS A 133 -1.75 8.15 6.15
CA LYS A 133 -2.02 6.71 6.16
C LYS A 133 -1.41 6.00 4.95
N ALA A 134 -1.52 6.60 3.77
CA ALA A 134 -0.94 6.04 2.56
C ALA A 134 0.58 5.92 2.68
N VAL A 135 1.28 7.01 3.01
CA VAL A 135 2.74 7.00 3.13
C VAL A 135 3.24 6.09 4.26
N LEU A 136 2.50 6.02 5.37
CA LEU A 136 2.83 5.10 6.46
C LEU A 136 2.63 3.64 6.05
N LEU A 137 1.54 3.32 5.33
CA LEU A 137 1.23 1.96 4.89
C LEU A 137 2.29 1.46 3.91
N GLU A 138 2.45 2.14 2.76
CA GLU A 138 3.42 1.69 1.75
C GLU A 138 4.85 1.73 2.31
N GLY A 139 5.15 2.73 3.15
CA GLY A 139 6.44 2.84 3.81
C GLY A 139 6.74 1.66 4.75
N VAL A 140 5.74 1.12 5.43
CA VAL A 140 5.89 -0.11 6.23
C VAL A 140 6.13 -1.32 5.33
N GLU A 141 5.47 -1.41 4.17
CA GLU A 141 5.71 -2.49 3.20
C GLU A 141 7.16 -2.47 2.71
N VAL A 142 7.72 -1.29 2.40
CA VAL A 142 9.15 -1.12 2.07
C VAL A 142 10.06 -1.65 3.18
N VAL A 143 9.73 -1.40 4.45
CA VAL A 143 10.52 -1.88 5.60
C VAL A 143 10.49 -3.41 5.72
N PHE A 144 9.42 -4.07 5.28
CA PHE A 144 9.37 -5.53 5.25
C PHE A 144 10.11 -6.14 4.05
N ILE A 145 10.28 -5.38 2.96
CA ILE A 145 10.97 -5.81 1.74
C ILE A 145 12.50 -5.73 1.87
N VAL A 146 13.02 -4.77 2.63
CA VAL A 146 14.46 -4.44 2.75
C VAL A 146 15.05 -4.96 4.05
#